data_AF-D3E1M7-F1
#
_entry.id   AF-D3E1M7-F1
#
_cell.length_a   1.000
_cell.length_b   1.000
_cell.length_c   1.000
_cell.angle_alpha   90.00
_cell.angle_beta   90.00
_cell.angle_gamma   90.00
#
_symmetry.space_group_name_H-M   'P 1'
#
loop_
_entity.id
_entity.type
_entity.pdbx_description
1 polymer ?
#
loop_
_entity_poly.entity_id
_entity_poly.type
_entity_poly.pdbx_seq_one_letter_code
_entity_poly.pdbx_strand_id
1 'polypeptide(L)' 'MEEEPIYEMKLTNGIGEQMLAHVFEKFDVELKQTEFGPKLQGTKEELEKAQEYIVEMMKKRLEELDRQ' A
#
# COMPACT_ATOMS: atom_id res chain seq x y z
N MET A 1 20.06 18.52 9.53
CA MET A 1 19.37 17.78 8.47
C MET A 1 18.27 17.04 9.19
N GLU A 2 17.03 17.51 9.09
CA GLU A 2 15.89 16.76 9.63
C GLU A 2 15.67 15.60 8.66
N GLU A 3 16.03 14.39 9.07
CA GLU A 3 15.61 13.18 8.36
C GLU A 3 14.08 13.11 8.48
N GLU A 4 13.38 13.03 7.36
CA GLU A 4 11.92 12.90 7.39
C GLU A 4 11.54 11.64 8.17
N PRO A 5 10.59 11.74 9.12
CA PRO A 5 10.20 10.60 9.92
C PRO A 5 9.62 9.51 9.02
N ILE A 6 10.22 8.33 9.10
CA ILE A 6 9.75 7.13 8.41
C ILE A 6 8.68 6.47 9.27
N TYR A 7 7.54 6.18 8.66
CA TYR A 7 6.42 5.50 9.30
C TYR A 7 6.24 4.10 8.73
N GLU A 8 5.47 3.28 9.46
CA GLU A 8 5.12 1.93 9.02
C GLU A 8 3.59 1.79 8.94
N MET A 9 3.11 1.20 7.85
CA MET A 9 1.71 0.83 7.66
C MET A 9 1.58 -0.69 7.53
N LYS A 10 0.64 -1.30 8.27
CA LYS A 10 0.34 -2.72 8.11
C LYS A 10 -0.46 -2.96 6.83
N LEU A 11 -0.02 -3.92 6.02
CA LEU A 11 -0.77 -4.35 4.84
C LEU A 11 -1.98 -5.20 5.26
N THR A 12 -3.15 -4.87 4.70
CA THR A 12 -4.38 -5.62 4.93
C THR A 12 -4.40 -6.90 4.10
N ASN A 13 -5.09 -7.92 4.62
CA ASN A 13 -5.29 -9.17 3.90
C ASN A 13 -6.09 -8.90 2.61
N GLY A 14 -5.68 -9.55 1.50
CA GLY A 14 -6.29 -9.33 0.18
C GLY A 14 -5.50 -8.40 -0.74
N ILE A 15 -4.46 -7.72 -0.22
CA ILE A 15 -3.46 -7.05 -1.05
C ILE A 15 -2.50 -8.12 -1.58
N GLY A 16 -2.57 -8.38 -2.88
CA GLY A 16 -1.68 -9.33 -3.57
C GLY A 16 -0.45 -8.67 -4.19
N GLU A 17 0.46 -9.49 -4.71
CA GLU A 17 1.74 -9.04 -5.30
C GLU A 17 1.55 -8.05 -6.46
N GLN A 18 0.55 -8.25 -7.32
CA GLN A 18 0.27 -7.33 -8.43
C GLN A 18 -0.15 -5.94 -7.94
N MET A 19 -0.92 -5.88 -6.85
CA MET A 19 -1.35 -4.61 -6.26
C MET A 19 -0.17 -3.88 -5.62
N LEU A 20 0.71 -4.62 -4.94
CA LEU A 20 1.93 -4.10 -4.36
C LEU A 20 2.90 -3.57 -5.43
N ALA A 21 3.05 -4.27 -6.55
CA ALA A 21 3.90 -3.82 -7.66
C ALA A 21 3.50 -2.41 -8.13
N HIS A 22 2.21 -2.17 -8.37
CA HIS A 22 1.72 -0.85 -8.77
C HIS A 22 1.91 0.23 -7.70
N VAL A 23 1.87 -0.14 -6.43
CA VAL A 23 2.14 0.77 -5.31
C VAL A 23 3.62 1.17 -5.32
N PHE A 24 4.55 0.22 -5.47
CA PHE A 24 5.99 0.50 -5.54
C PHE A 24 6.41 1.25 -6.81
N GLU A 25 5.69 1.09 -7.92
CA GLU A 25 5.93 1.85 -9.15
C GLU A 25 5.48 3.31 -9.04
N LYS A 26 4.50 3.61 -8.18
CA LYS A 26 3.85 4.92 -8.09
C LYS A 26 4.28 5.75 -6.89
N PHE A 27 4.70 5.10 -5.81
CA PHE A 27 4.99 5.72 -4.54
C PHE A 27 6.34 5.26 -4.00
N ASP A 28 7.03 6.16 -3.32
CA ASP A 28 8.32 5.88 -2.69
C ASP A 28 8.10 5.19 -1.33
N VAL A 29 7.73 3.90 -1.41
CA VAL A 29 7.47 3.04 -0.25
C VAL A 29 8.17 1.70 -0.41
N GLU A 30 8.57 1.10 0.71
CA GLU A 30 9.28 -0.16 0.75
C GLU A 30 8.48 -1.25 1.48
N LEU A 31 8.66 -2.50 1.06
CA LEU A 31 8.08 -3.66 1.74
C LEU A 31 9.01 -4.16 2.84
N LYS A 32 8.51 -4.21 4.07
CA LYS A 32 9.19 -4.81 5.22
C LYS A 32 8.47 -6.06 5.66
N GLN A 33 9.15 -7.20 5.61
CA GLN A 33 8.63 -8.45 6.14
C GLN A 33 8.84 -8.48 7.65
N THR A 34 7.77 -8.66 8.42
CA THR A 34 7.83 -8.77 9.89
C THR A 34 7.20 -10.09 10.34
N GLU A 35 7.45 -10.49 11.58
CA GLU A 35 6.84 -11.69 12.19
C GLU A 35 5.30 -11.65 12.20
N PHE A 36 4.71 -10.46 12.14
CA PHE A 36 3.26 -10.22 12.12
C PHE A 36 2.68 -10.02 10.71
N GLY A 37 3.50 -10.25 9.68
CA GLY A 37 3.16 -10.07 8.27
C GLY A 37 3.88 -8.90 7.60
N PRO A 38 3.62 -8.68 6.31
CA PRO A 38 4.25 -7.61 5.56
C PRO A 38 3.73 -6.22 6.00
N LYS A 39 4.62 -5.24 6.01
CA LYS A 39 4.34 -3.82 6.27
C LYS A 39 4.91 -2.98 5.14
N LEU A 40 4.29 -1.85 4.85
CA LEU A 40 4.85 -0.79 4.03
C LEU A 40 5.58 0.21 4.92
N GLN A 41 6.71 0.72 4.43
CA GLN A 41 7.52 1.73 5.10
C GLN A 41 7.79 2.90 4.16
N GLY A 42 7.71 4.12 4.65
CA GLY A 42 7.93 5.32 3.84
C GLY A 42 7.64 6.60 4.62
N THR A 43 7.64 7.75 3.93
CA THR A 43 7.18 9.00 4.53
C THR A 43 5.67 8.91 4.79
N LYS A 44 5.17 9.73 5.72
CA LYS A 44 3.73 9.77 6.01
C LYS A 44 2.90 10.05 4.76
N GLU A 45 3.35 11.02 3.96
CA GLU A 45 2.64 11.46 2.76
C GLU A 45 2.57 10.34 1.71
N GLU A 46 3.67 9.62 1.48
CA GLU A 46 3.69 8.51 0.51
C GLU A 46 2.84 7.32 0.98
N LEU A 47 2.82 7.04 2.29
CA LEU A 47 1.97 6.01 2.86
C LEU A 47 0.48 6.36 2.77
N GLU A 48 0.11 7.62 2.99
CA GLU A 48 -1.28 8.10 2.82
C GLU A 48 -1.71 7.96 1.35
N LYS A 49 -0.89 8.40 0.39
CA LYS A 49 -1.18 8.24 -1.04
C LYS A 49 -1.29 6.77 -1.45
N ALA A 50 -0.37 5.92 -0.96
CA ALA A 50 -0.40 4.48 -1.21
C ALA A 50 -1.67 3.84 -0.65
N GLN A 51 -2.10 4.24 0.55
CA GLN A 51 -3.32 3.75 1.17
C GLN A 51 -4.55 4.11 0.33
N GLU A 52 -4.69 5.38 -0.07
CA GLU A 52 -5.80 5.84 -0.91
C GLU A 52 -5.86 5.06 -2.22
N TYR A 53 -4.71 4.89 -2.89
CA TYR A 53 -4.62 4.15 -4.15
C TYR A 53 -5.01 2.67 -4.01
N ILE A 54 -4.59 2.02 -2.92
CA ILE A 54 -4.98 0.64 -2.61
C ILE A 54 -6.51 0.54 -2.43
N VAL A 55 -7.11 1.47 -1.70
CA VAL A 55 -8.56 1.50 -1.47
C VAL A 55 -9.32 1.70 -2.79
N GLU A 56 -8.85 2.59 -3.66
CA GLU A 56 -9.46 2.80 -4.98
C GLU A 56 -9.39 1.55 -5.86
N MET A 57 -8.24 0.87 -5.91
CA MET A 57 -8.12 -0.39 -6.65
C MET A 57 -9.05 -1.47 -6.12
N MET A 58 -9.18 -1.60 -4.79
CA MET A 58 -10.11 -2.56 -4.19
C MET A 58 -11.56 -2.24 -4.55
N LYS A 59 -11.97 -0.96 -4.48
CA LYS A 59 -13.31 -0.54 -4.89
C LYS A 59 -13.58 -0.86 -6.35
N LYS A 60 -12.66 -0.53 -7.25
CA LYS A 60 -12.80 -0.83 -8.67
C LYS A 60 -12.98 -2.32 -8.92
N ARG A 61 -12.18 -3.17 -8.25
CA ARG A 61 -12.32 -4.62 -8.34
C ARG A 61 -13.67 -5.13 -7.82
N LEU A 62 -14.19 -4.54 -6.74
CA LEU A 62 -15.51 -4.87 -6.23
C LEU A 62 -16.61 -4.48 -7.23
N GLU A 63 -16.53 -3.30 -7.84
CA GLU A 63 -17.49 -2.87 -8.87
C GLU A 63 -17.43 -3.76 -10.13
N GLU A 64 -16.25 -4.23 -10.52
CA GLU A 64 -16.09 -5.17 -11.65
C GLU A 64 -16.74 -6.54 -11.35
N LEU A 65 -16.75 -6.97 -10.09
CA LEU A 65 -17.39 -8.22 -9.67
C LEU A 65 -18.92 -8.08 -9.57
N ASP A 66 -19.44 -6.93 -9.14
CA ASP A 66 -20.88 -6.66 -9.06
C ASP A 66 -21.55 -6.67 -10.46
N ARG A 67 -20.78 -6.34 -11.49
CA ARG A 67 -21.23 -6.31 -12.90
C ARG A 67 -21.20 -7.68 -13.61
N GLN A 68 -20.83 -8.76 -12.92
CA GLN A 68 -20.85 -10.14 -13.46
C GLN A 68 -22.14 -10.87 -13.08
#